data_AF-A0A359LI04-F1
#
_entry.id   AF-A0A359LI04-F1
#
_cell.length_a   1.000
_cell.length_b   1.000
_cell.length_c   1.000
_cell.angle_alpha   90.00
_cell.angle_beta   90.00
_cell.angle_gamma   90.00
#
_symmetry.space_group_name_H-M   'P 1'
#
loop_
_entity.id
_entity.type
_entity.pdbx_description
1 polymer ?
#
loop_
_entity_poly.entity_id
_entity_poly.type
_entity_poly.pdbx_seq_one_letter_code
_entity_poly.pdbx_strand_id
1 'polypeptide(L)' 'MTKILLGARLPETVITELREYCKSHGILINHFVAEAIAKKLREEKEYEEDIATIEARKNEPTINEEEWKDYLKSRDINV' A
#
# COMPACT_ATOMS: atom_id res chain seq x y z
N MET A 1 -9.83 -22.84 -5.37
CA MET A 1 -8.66 -22.26 -4.69
C MET A 1 -8.53 -22.93 -3.33
N THR A 2 -7.40 -23.57 -3.04
CA THR A 2 -7.19 -24.34 -1.80
C THR A 2 -7.01 -23.37 -0.64
N LYS A 3 -7.77 -23.54 0.45
CA LYS A 3 -7.67 -22.71 1.65
C LYS A 3 -6.77 -23.40 2.68
N ILE A 4 -5.87 -22.65 3.30
CA ILE A 4 -4.99 -23.12 4.37
C ILE A 4 -5.46 -22.50 5.69
N LEU A 5 -5.45 -23.28 6.76
CA LEU A 5 -5.76 -22.78 8.10
C LEU A 5 -4.55 -22.03 8.67
N LEU A 6 -4.77 -20.79 9.10
CA LEU A 6 -3.79 -19.98 9.80
C LEU A 6 -4.25 -19.77 11.25
N GLY A 7 -3.47 -20.28 12.20
CA GLY A 7 -3.67 -19.99 13.63
C GLY A 7 -2.72 -18.90 14.08
N ALA A 8 -3.23 -17.86 14.74
CA ALA A 8 -2.43 -16.75 15.26
C ALA A 8 -2.88 -16.37 16.68
N ARG A 9 -1.93 -15.92 17.51
CA ARG A 9 -2.23 -15.30 18.81
C ARG A 9 -2.50 -13.81 18.59
N LEU A 10 -3.57 -13.31 19.18
CA LEU A 10 -3.99 -11.91 19.08
C LEU A 10 -4.26 -11.36 20.48
N PRO A 11 -4.03 -10.05 20.71
CA PRO A 11 -4.50 -9.40 21.92
C PRO A 11 -6.01 -9.53 22.08
N GLU A 12 -6.47 -9.69 23.31
CA GLU A 12 -7.90 -9.86 23.63
C GLU A 12 -8.75 -8.68 23.15
N THR A 13 -8.21 -7.46 23.28
CA THR A 13 -8.86 -6.23 22.83
C THR A 13 -9.15 -6.27 21.33
N VAL A 14 -8.16 -6.69 20.52
CA VAL A 14 -8.26 -6.74 19.06
C VAL A 14 -9.30 -7.77 18.60
N ILE A 15 -9.32 -8.96 19.20
CA ILE A 15 -10.31 -9.98 18.80
C ILE A 15 -11.73 -9.60 19.23
N THR A 16 -11.88 -8.88 20.34
CA THR A 16 -13.18 -8.38 20.81
C THR A 16 -13.74 -7.35 19.84
N GLU A 17 -12.94 -6.33 19.50
CA GLU A 17 -13.31 -5.29 18.55
C GLU A 17 -13.63 -5.87 17.16
N LEU A 18 -12.79 -6.78 16.66
CA LEU A 18 -13.03 -7.46 15.38
C LEU A 18 -14.36 -8.21 15.36
N ARG A 19 -14.70 -8.93 16.44
CA ARG A 19 -15.95 -9.68 16.55
C ARG A 19 -17.16 -8.75 16.57
N GLU A 20 -17.11 -7.67 17.34
CA GLU A 20 -18.19 -6.67 17.43
C GLU A 20 -18.42 -5.97 16.09
N TYR A 21 -17.33 -5.57 15.43
CA TYR A 21 -17.38 -4.95 14.11
C TYR A 21 -17.99 -5.90 13.07
N CYS A 22 -17.45 -7.12 12.95
CA CYS A 22 -17.96 -8.11 11.99
C CYS A 22 -19.43 -8.44 12.24
N LYS A 23 -19.83 -8.60 13.52
CA LYS A 23 -21.22 -8.89 13.89
C LYS A 23 -22.17 -7.77 13.51
N SER A 24 -21.81 -6.51 13.81
CA SER A 24 -22.66 -5.35 13.52
C SER A 24 -22.81 -5.07 12.01
N HIS A 25 -21.85 -5.49 11.20
CA HIS A 25 -21.85 -5.28 9.75
C HIS A 25 -22.26 -6.53 8.94
N GLY A 26 -22.57 -7.65 9.61
CA GLY A 26 -22.94 -8.91 8.94
C GLY A 26 -21.80 -9.55 8.14
N ILE A 27 -20.55 -9.32 8.55
CA ILE A 27 -19.34 -9.77 7.85
C ILE A 27 -18.81 -11.04 8.52
N LEU A 28 -18.33 -12.00 7.73
CA LEU A 28 -17.61 -13.16 8.27
C LEU A 28 -16.18 -12.77 8.64
N ILE A 29 -15.76 -13.11 9.87
CA ILE A 29 -14.42 -12.77 10.38
C ILE A 29 -13.30 -13.26 9.46
N ASN A 30 -13.43 -14.48 8.90
CA ASN A 30 -12.41 -15.02 8.00
C ASN A 30 -12.30 -14.24 6.69
N HIS A 31 -13.41 -13.69 6.18
CA HIS A 31 -13.41 -12.85 4.99
C HIS A 31 -12.74 -11.51 5.30
N PHE A 32 -13.14 -10.86 6.40
CA PHE A 32 -12.54 -9.62 6.85
C PHE A 32 -11.02 -9.74 7.02
N VAL A 33 -10.56 -10.77 7.74
CA VAL A 33 -9.13 -11.00 7.99
C VAL A 33 -8.39 -11.31 6.68
N ALA A 34 -8.96 -12.11 5.78
CA ALA A 34 -8.33 -12.41 4.51
C ALA A 34 -8.17 -11.15 3.64
N GLU A 35 -9.19 -10.29 3.58
CA GLU A 35 -9.12 -9.02 2.85
C GLU A 35 -8.12 -8.05 3.47
N ALA A 36 -8.10 -7.94 4.80
CA ALA A 36 -7.15 -7.11 5.52
C ALA A 36 -5.70 -7.54 5.26
N ILE A 37 -5.41 -8.84 5.31
CA ILE A 37 -4.09 -9.40 4.99
C ILE A 37 -3.74 -9.11 3.52
N ALA A 38 -4.66 -9.37 2.59
CA ALA A 38 -4.42 -9.14 1.16
C ALA A 38 -4.17 -7.66 0.85
N LYS A 39 -4.90 -6.75 1.52
CA LYS A 39 -4.70 -5.30 1.41
C LYS A 39 -3.32 -4.92 1.93
N LYS A 40 -2.96 -5.36 3.13
CA LYS A 40 -1.66 -5.03 3.73
C LYS A 40 -0.49 -5.53 2.88
N LEU A 41 -0.58 -6.76 2.34
CA LEU A 41 0.45 -7.29 1.45
C LEU A 41 0.63 -6.48 0.15
N ARG A 42 -0.45 -5.91 -0.40
CA ARG A 42 -0.34 -5.02 -1.56
C ARG A 42 0.36 -3.71 -1.21
N GLU A 43 -0.01 -3.10 -0.08
CA GLU A 43 0.63 -1.88 0.41
C GLU A 43 2.13 -2.09 0.66
N GLU A 44 2.53 -3.19 1.29
CA GLU A 44 3.95 -3.51 1.49
C GLU A 44 4.70 -3.65 0.16
N LYS A 45 4.08 -4.26 -0.85
CA LYS A 45 4.67 -4.40 -2.19
C LYS A 45 4.84 -3.04 -2.88
N GLU A 46 3.86 -2.15 -2.76
CA GLU A 46 3.97 -0.78 -3.28
C GLU A 46 5.13 -0.03 -2.60
N TYR A 47 5.29 -0.16 -1.27
CA TYR A 47 6.42 0.44 -0.56
C TYR A 47 7.77 -0.11 -1.02
N GLU A 48 7.88 -1.42 -1.25
CA GLU A 48 9.10 -2.02 -1.81
C GLU A 48 9.45 -1.43 -3.19
N GLU A 49 8.45 -1.24 -4.06
CA GLU A 49 8.62 -0.66 -5.39
C GLU A 49 9.01 0.83 -5.33
N ASP A 50 8.40 1.60 -4.43
CA ASP A 50 8.73 3.01 -4.19
C ASP A 50 10.16 3.16 -3.67
N ILE A 51 10.55 2.35 -2.68
CA ILE A 51 11.91 2.35 -2.13
C ILE A 51 12.92 2.01 -3.24
N ALA A 52 12.67 0.96 -4.02
CA ALA A 52 13.54 0.58 -5.12
C ALA A 52 13.68 1.71 -6.17
N THR A 53 12.59 2.41 -6.46
CA THR A 53 12.59 3.56 -7.38
C THR A 53 13.43 4.71 -6.82
N ILE A 54 13.26 5.05 -5.54
CA ILE A 54 14.02 6.11 -4.87
C ILE A 54 15.52 5.75 -4.84
N GLU A 55 15.86 4.50 -4.53
CA GLU A 55 17.25 4.04 -4.48
C GLU A 55 17.91 4.07 -5.86
N ALA A 56 17.22 3.62 -6.91
CA ALA A 56 17.73 3.67 -8.28
C ALA A 56 17.99 5.11 -8.75
N ARG A 57 17.13 6.05 -8.32
CA ARG A 57 17.19 7.46 -8.73
C ARG A 57 18.02 8.34 -7.80
N LYS A 58 18.59 7.78 -6.72
CA LYS A 58 19.28 8.53 -5.67
C LYS A 58 20.42 9.43 -6.16
N ASN A 59 21.08 9.04 -7.25
CA ASN A 59 22.20 9.77 -7.85
C ASN A 59 21.83 10.49 -9.14
N GLU A 60 20.55 10.51 -9.53
CA GLU A 60 20.12 11.28 -10.70
C GLU A 60 20.26 12.78 -10.43
N PRO A 61 20.74 13.56 -11.41
CA PRO A 61 20.80 15.01 -11.28
C PRO A 61 19.38 15.57 -11.11
N THR A 62 19.19 16.35 -10.05
CA THR A 62 17.95 17.10 -9.84
C THR A 62 17.96 18.34 -10.73
N ILE A 63 16.84 18.61 -11.41
CA ILE A 63 16.63 19.87 -12.12
C ILE A 63 15.78 20.80 -11.26
N ASN A 64 16.02 22.10 -11.33
CA ASN A 64 15.18 23.09 -10.67
C ASN A 64 13.93 23.41 -11.52
N GLU A 65 13.01 24.19 -10.97
CA GLU A 65 11.74 24.53 -11.63
C GLU A 65 11.94 25.32 -12.94
N GLU A 66 12.93 26.22 -13.00
CA GLU A 66 13.22 27.00 -14.20
C GLU A 66 13.78 26.11 -15.31
N GLU A 67 14.74 25.24 -14.99
CA GLU A 67 15.31 24.24 -15.91
C GLU A 67 14.22 23.28 -16.42
N TRP A 68 13.28 22.89 -15.56
CA TRP A 68 12.16 22.05 -15.95
C TRP A 68 11.20 22.75 -16.91
N LYS A 69 10.85 24.02 -16.64
CA LYS A 69 10.00 24.82 -17.54
C LYS A 69 10.65 25.00 -18.91
N ASP A 70 11.95 25.23 -18.94
CA ASP A 70 12.69 25.36 -20.21
C ASP A 70 12.76 24.04 -20.96
N TYR A 71 12.96 22.91 -20.26
CA TYR A 71 12.86 21.58 -20.84
C TYR A 71 11.47 21.29 -21.44
N LEU A 72 10.39 21.66 -20.75
CA LEU A 72 9.03 21.45 -21.24
C LEU A 72 8.71 22.32 -22.46
N LYS A 73 9.11 23.60 -22.45
CA LYS A 73 9.00 24.50 -23.61
C LYS A 73 9.76 23.95 -24.82
N SER A 74 10.93 23.35 -24.62
CA SER A 74 11.71 22.73 -25.71
C SER A 74 11.00 21.55 -26.38
N ARG A 75 9.92 21.04 -25.76
CA ARG A 75 9.08 19.94 -26.24
C ARG A 75 7.69 20.39 -26.69
N ASP A 76 7.47 21.68 -26.88
CA ASP A 76 6.17 22.29 -27.20
C ASP A 76 5.07 21.98 -26.16
N ILE A 77 5.46 21.70 -24.91
CA ILE A 77 4.53 21.52 -23.79
C ILE A 77 4.44 22.85 -23.04
N ASN A 78 3.32 23.56 -23.20
CA ASN A 78 3.05 24.81 -22.47
C ASN A 78 2.57 24.49 -21.05
N VAL A 79 3.32 24.96 -20.04
CA VAL A 79 3.06 24.78 -18.60
C VAL A 79 3.25 26.11 -17.86
#